data_AF-A0A2W0AIL6-F1
#
_entry.id   AF-A0A2W0AIL6-F1
#
_cell.length_a   1.000
_cell.length_b   1.000
_cell.length_c   1.000
_cell.angle_alpha   90.00
_cell.angle_beta   90.00
_cell.angle_gamma   90.00
#
_symmetry.space_group_name_H-M   'P 1'
#
loop_
_entity.id
_entity.type
_entity.pdbx_description
1 polymer ?
#
loop_
_entity_poly.entity_id
_entity_poly.type
_entity_poly.pdbx_seq_one_letter_code
_entity_poly.pdbx_strand_id
1 'polypeptide(L)'
;ITNVLAMAERKGRITPTQSDAFIADLSKLGIERDNEAPDRAFTHLLVLCRRHRLTSYDAIYLELAIRRSLPLATLDDDLRKTARKLGVDLLG
;
A
#
# COMPACT_ATOMS: atom_id res chain seq x y z
N ILE A 1 0.13 8.54 -1.99
CA ILE A 1 -1.07 9.20 -2.60
C ILE A 1 -0.76 10.56 -3.25
N THR A 2 0.19 11.34 -2.75
CA THR A 2 0.49 12.70 -3.25
C THR A 2 0.73 12.77 -4.76
N ASN A 3 1.47 11.81 -5.32
CA ASN A 3 1.72 11.77 -6.77
C ASN A 3 0.43 11.59 -7.60
N VAL A 4 -0.54 10.82 -7.09
CA VAL A 4 -1.83 10.61 -7.77
C VAL A 4 -2.64 11.90 -7.78
N LEU A 5 -2.70 12.60 -6.63
CA LEU A 5 -3.38 13.89 -6.53
C LEU A 5 -2.75 14.95 -7.44
N ALA A 6 -1.42 15.10 -7.39
CA ALA A 6 -0.69 16.04 -8.24
C ALA A 6 -0.87 15.76 -9.74
N MET A 7 -0.87 14.48 -10.14
CA MET A 7 -1.16 14.11 -11.53
C MET A 7 -2.60 14.39 -11.94
N ALA A 8 -3.57 14.20 -11.03
CA ALA A 8 -4.97 14.47 -11.30
C ALA A 8 -5.24 15.98 -11.46
N GLU A 9 -4.62 16.81 -10.61
CA GLU A 9 -4.63 18.27 -10.74
C GLU A 9 -3.99 18.73 -12.05
N ARG A 10 -2.78 18.21 -12.37
CA ARG A 10 -2.09 18.55 -13.63
C ARG A 10 -2.90 18.19 -14.87
N LYS A 11 -3.73 17.14 -14.78
CA LYS A 11 -4.64 16.69 -15.85
C LYS A 11 -6.00 17.41 -15.82
N GLY A 12 -6.21 18.37 -14.92
CA GLY A 12 -7.47 19.10 -14.77
C GLY A 12 -8.64 18.24 -14.31
N ARG A 13 -8.40 17.05 -13.72
CA ARG A 13 -9.45 16.14 -13.26
C ARG A 13 -10.03 16.53 -11.91
N ILE A 14 -9.21 17.18 -11.08
CA ILE A 14 -9.57 17.71 -9.77
C ILE A 14 -8.91 19.08 -9.57
N THR A 15 -9.45 19.90 -8.68
CA THR A 15 -8.84 21.16 -8.25
C THR A 15 -8.03 20.96 -6.96
N PRO A 16 -7.07 21.84 -6.66
CA PRO A 16 -6.35 21.80 -5.39
C PRO A 16 -7.27 21.82 -4.17
N THR A 17 -8.36 22.60 -4.21
CA THR A 17 -9.37 22.63 -3.14
C THR A 17 -10.05 21.27 -2.94
N GLN A 18 -10.30 20.52 -4.02
CA GLN A 18 -10.83 19.16 -3.92
C GLN A 18 -9.82 18.18 -3.33
N SER A 19 -8.53 18.31 -3.69
CA SER A 19 -7.45 17.53 -3.07
C SER A 19 -7.32 17.80 -1.57
N ASP A 20 -7.37 19.08 -1.16
CA ASP A 20 -7.29 19.47 0.25
C ASP A 20 -8.47 18.92 1.05
N ALA A 21 -9.70 19.02 0.53
CA ALA A 21 -10.88 18.44 1.14
C ALA A 21 -10.76 16.91 1.29
N PHE A 22 -10.28 16.23 0.25
CA PHE A 22 -10.04 14.79 0.28
C PHE A 22 -9.00 14.40 1.36
N ILE A 23 -7.91 15.16 1.49
CA ILE A 23 -6.90 14.90 2.53
C ILE A 23 -7.48 15.14 3.93
N ALA A 24 -8.34 16.15 4.10
CA ALA A 24 -9.02 16.43 5.35
C ALA A 24 -10.02 15.32 5.73
N ASP A 25 -10.65 14.65 4.76
CA ASP A 25 -11.50 13.49 5.03
C ASP A 25 -10.67 12.23 5.29
N LEU A 26 -9.56 12.04 4.58
CA LEU A 26 -8.65 10.92 4.79
C LEU A 26 -8.05 10.92 6.20
N SER A 27 -7.75 12.09 6.76
CA SER A 27 -7.21 12.22 8.12
C SER A 27 -8.22 11.87 9.22
N LYS A 28 -9.52 11.87 8.91
CA LYS A 28 -10.59 11.43 9.83
C LYS A 28 -10.74 9.92 9.84
N LEU A 29 -10.23 9.22 8.83
CA LEU A 29 -10.17 7.77 8.86
C LEU A 29 -9.13 7.36 9.90
N GLY A 30 -9.45 6.39 10.75
CA GLY A 30 -8.56 5.84 11.79
C GLY A 30 -7.39 5.03 11.20
N ILE A 31 -6.65 5.61 10.26
CA ILE A 31 -5.51 4.98 9.59
C ILE A 31 -4.31 5.04 10.52
N GLU A 32 -3.88 3.87 10.96
CA GLU A 32 -2.65 3.71 11.73
C GLU A 32 -1.45 3.57 10.78
N ARG A 33 -0.35 4.26 11.11
CA ARG A 33 0.90 4.17 10.36
C ARG A 33 1.77 3.08 10.97
N ASP A 34 2.35 2.24 10.12
CA ASP A 34 3.37 1.29 10.55
C ASP A 34 4.74 1.96 10.59
N ASN A 35 5.30 2.07 11.80
CA ASN A 35 6.62 2.67 12.02
C ASN A 35 7.77 1.64 11.98
N GLU A 36 7.45 0.33 11.88
CA GLU A 36 8.45 -0.77 11.91
C GLU A 36 9.01 -1.11 10.53
N ALA A 37 8.35 -0.69 9.44
CA ALA A 37 8.76 -0.99 8.07
C ALA A 37 10.22 -0.59 7.72
N PRO A 38 10.76 0.58 8.14
CA PRO A 38 12.12 0.98 7.80
C PRO A 38 13.20 0.04 8.36
N ASP A 39 13.04 -0.44 9.59
CA ASP A 39 14.00 -1.32 10.26
C ASP A 39 14.00 -2.73 9.66
N ARG A 40 12.88 -3.13 9.04
CA ARG A 40 12.68 -4.44 8.41
C ARG A 40 12.92 -4.43 6.90
N ALA A 41 13.16 -3.26 6.30
CA ALA A 41 13.32 -3.06 4.86
C ALA A 41 14.43 -3.92 4.25
N PHE A 42 15.54 -4.10 4.95
CA PHE A 42 16.71 -4.81 4.42
C PHE A 42 16.72 -6.31 4.71
N THR A 43 15.86 -6.80 5.61
CA THR A 43 15.83 -8.22 6.02
C THR A 43 14.64 -8.93 5.38
N HIS A 44 13.43 -8.74 5.91
CA HIS A 44 12.24 -9.47 5.49
C HIS A 44 11.74 -9.02 4.11
N LEU A 45 11.78 -7.70 3.89
CA LEU A 45 11.33 -7.06 2.67
C LEU A 45 12.16 -7.47 1.45
N LEU A 46 13.48 -7.45 1.57
CA LEU A 46 14.36 -7.88 0.49
C LEU A 46 14.19 -9.36 0.11
N VAL A 47 13.94 -10.23 1.11
CA VAL A 47 13.67 -11.65 0.86
C VAL A 47 12.36 -11.83 0.09
N LEU A 48 11.30 -11.10 0.45
CA LEU A 48 10.03 -11.12 -0.26
C LEU A 48 10.18 -10.62 -1.71
N CYS A 49 10.87 -9.49 -1.91
CA CYS A 49 11.16 -8.97 -3.24
C CYS A 49 11.89 -10.00 -4.12
N ARG A 50 12.92 -10.66 -3.58
CA ARG A 50 13.71 -11.66 -4.33
C ARG A 50 12.91 -12.93 -4.63
N ARG A 51 12.19 -13.45 -3.64
CA ARG A 51 11.47 -14.74 -3.77
C ARG A 51 10.24 -14.63 -4.67
N HIS A 52 9.55 -13.49 -4.62
CA HIS A 52 8.29 -13.29 -5.33
C HIS A 52 8.40 -12.31 -6.51
N ARG A 53 9.61 -11.82 -6.81
CA ARG A 53 9.88 -10.83 -7.87
C ARG A 53 9.01 -9.57 -7.73
N LEU A 54 8.79 -9.15 -6.50
CA LEU A 54 7.98 -7.97 -6.17
C LEU A 54 8.84 -6.71 -6.16
N THR A 55 8.20 -5.57 -6.43
CA THR A 55 8.81 -4.28 -6.10
C THR A 55 8.88 -4.11 -4.59
N SER A 56 9.76 -3.23 -4.11
CA SER A 56 9.81 -2.89 -2.68
C SER A 56 8.47 -2.36 -2.18
N TYR A 57 7.74 -1.63 -3.02
CA TYR A 57 6.43 -1.08 -2.69
C TYR A 57 5.41 -2.19 -2.41
N ASP A 58 5.31 -3.16 -3.34
CA ASP A 58 4.40 -4.31 -3.23
C ASP A 58 4.74 -5.21 -2.04
N ALA A 59 6.03 -5.45 -1.83
CA ALA A 59 6.50 -6.26 -0.72
C ALA A 59 6.20 -5.64 0.65
N ILE A 60 6.16 -4.31 0.78
CA ILE A 60 5.82 -3.62 2.05
C ILE A 60 4.39 -3.94 2.46
N TYR A 61 3.44 -3.92 1.53
CA TYR A 61 2.04 -4.22 1.83
C TYR A 61 1.84 -5.69 2.23
N LEU A 62 2.51 -6.62 1.54
CA LEU A 62 2.43 -8.04 1.88
C LEU A 62 3.12 -8.36 3.21
N GLU A 63 4.29 -7.78 3.47
CA GLU A 63 4.99 -7.96 4.75
C GLU A 63 4.11 -7.50 5.91
N LEU A 64 3.49 -6.33 5.78
CA LEU A 64 2.61 -5.77 6.79
C LEU A 64 1.41 -6.68 7.06
N ALA A 65 0.75 -7.15 6.00
CA ALA A 65 -0.40 -8.05 6.10
C ALA A 65 -0.03 -9.38 6.80
N ILE A 66 1.09 -9.99 6.40
CA ILE A 66 1.58 -11.23 7.01
C ILE A 66 1.94 -11.01 8.48
N ARG A 67 2.72 -9.97 8.78
CA ARG A 67 3.22 -9.70 10.13
C ARG A 67 2.11 -9.39 11.12
N ARG A 68 1.10 -8.63 10.70
CA ARG A 68 -0.04 -8.28 11.54
C ARG A 68 -1.16 -9.33 11.48
N SER A 69 -1.01 -10.38 10.66
CA SER A 69 -2.05 -11.38 10.39
C SER A 69 -3.37 -10.72 9.98
N LEU A 70 -3.28 -9.72 9.10
CA LEU A 70 -4.42 -8.97 8.57
C LEU A 70 -4.66 -9.34 7.11
N PRO A 71 -5.91 -9.31 6.65
CA PRO A 71 -6.19 -9.49 5.23
C PRO A 71 -5.71 -8.26 4.44
N LEU A 72 -5.30 -8.49 3.19
CA LEU A 72 -4.82 -7.45 2.29
C LEU A 72 -5.95 -6.91 1.41
N ALA A 73 -6.25 -5.62 1.53
CA ALA A 73 -7.11 -4.90 0.61
C ALA A 73 -6.25 -4.24 -0.48
N THR A 74 -6.38 -4.68 -1.74
CA THR A 74 -5.66 -4.09 -2.87
C THR A 74 -6.42 -4.30 -4.18
N LEU A 75 -6.31 -3.31 -5.08
CA LEU A 75 -6.82 -3.40 -6.45
C LEU A 75 -5.75 -3.91 -7.44
N ASP A 76 -4.52 -4.15 -6.97
CA ASP A 76 -3.43 -4.68 -7.79
C ASP A 76 -3.55 -6.20 -7.94
N ASP A 77 -3.82 -6.67 -9.15
CA ASP A 77 -4.03 -8.08 -9.43
C ASP A 77 -2.79 -8.95 -9.23
N ASP A 78 -1.59 -8.41 -9.47
CA ASP A 78 -0.35 -9.17 -9.27
C ASP A 78 -0.02 -9.29 -7.78
N LEU A 79 -0.35 -8.26 -7.00
CA LEU A 79 -0.29 -8.33 -5.55
C LEU A 79 -1.31 -9.33 -4.99
N ARG A 80 -2.55 -9.35 -5.50
CA ARG A 80 -3.58 -10.33 -5.10
C ARG A 80 -3.16 -11.76 -5.40
N LYS A 81 -2.57 -12.03 -6.58
CA LYS A 81 -2.03 -13.35 -6.92
C LYS A 81 -0.94 -13.77 -5.93
N THR A 82 -0.08 -12.84 -5.54
CA THR A 82 1.02 -13.13 -4.62
C THR A 82 0.53 -13.34 -3.19
N ALA A 83 -0.43 -12.54 -2.73
CA ALA A 83 -1.12 -12.73 -1.44
C ALA A 83 -1.72 -14.14 -1.33
N ARG A 84 -2.48 -14.58 -2.34
CA ARG A 84 -3.07 -15.93 -2.38
C ARG A 84 -2.01 -17.03 -2.32
N LYS A 85 -0.89 -16.88 -3.04
CA LYS A 85 0.23 -17.84 -2.99
C LYS A 85 0.89 -17.92 -1.61
N LEU A 86 0.85 -16.81 -0.87
CA LEU A 86 1.40 -16.69 0.48
C LEU A 86 0.38 -17.01 1.58
N GLY A 87 -0.85 -17.38 1.23
CA GLY A 87 -1.91 -17.68 2.19
C GLY A 87 -2.43 -16.45 2.94
N VAL A 88 -2.26 -15.25 2.37
CA VAL A 88 -2.80 -14.01 2.92
C VAL A 88 -4.22 -13.82 2.40
N ASP A 89 -5.17 -13.64 3.32
CA ASP A 89 -6.56 -13.36 3.00
C ASP A 89 -6.69 -12.03 2.25
N LEU A 90 -7.66 -11.95 1.33
CA LEU A 90 -7.92 -10.74 0.54
C LEU A 90 -9.25 -10.12 0.95
N LEU A 91 -9.26 -8.80 1.07
CA LEU A 91 -10.48 -8.01 1.18
C LEU A 91 -10.84 -7.42 -0.19
N GLY A 92 -12.01 -7.81 -0.70
CA GLY A 92 -12.53 -7.37 -2.01
C GLY A 92 -12.29 -8.36 -3.14
#